data_AF-A0A1A6GP30-F1
#
_entry.id   AF-A0A1A6GP30-F1
#
_cell.length_a   1.000
_cell.length_b   1.000
_cell.length_c   1.000
_cell.angle_alpha   90.00
_cell.angle_beta   90.00
_cell.angle_gamma   90.00
#
_symmetry.space_group_name_H-M   'P 1'
#
loop_
_entity.id
_entity.type
_entity.pdbx_description
1 polymer ?
#
loop_
_entity_poly.entity_id
_entity_poly.type
_entity_poly.pdbx_seq_one_letter_code
_entity_poly.pdbx_strand_id
1 'polypeptide(L)'
;MAELDADLDHIIPSSVLPPFWAKLVVGFVSLVCFARSYDGDFVFDDSEAIVNNKDLQSDTPLGDLWHHDFWGSRLSSNTSHKSYRPLTVLTFRINYYLSGGFYPVGFHVVNILLHGGISILMLDVFSVLFGGLQYTSDEQQQ
;
A
#
# COMPACT_ATOMS: atom_id res chain seq x y z
N MET A 1 -5.63 30.71 27.75
CA MET A 1 -5.24 30.09 26.47
C MET A 1 -4.22 29.03 26.86
N ALA A 2 -4.57 27.76 26.72
CA ALA A 2 -3.69 26.68 27.14
C ALA A 2 -2.48 26.67 26.21
N GLU A 3 -1.31 27.05 26.74
CA GLU A 3 -0.02 26.62 26.22
C GLU A 3 -0.05 25.09 26.29
N LEU A 4 -0.43 24.46 25.18
CA LEU A 4 -0.24 23.03 25.01
C LEU A 4 1.25 22.86 24.80
N ASP A 5 1.97 22.81 25.92
CA ASP A 5 3.39 22.52 25.99
C ASP A 5 3.66 21.32 25.09
N ALA A 6 4.38 21.60 24.01
CA ALA A 6 5.01 20.64 23.13
C ALA A 6 6.19 19.98 23.87
N ASP A 7 5.94 19.47 25.08
CA ASP A 7 6.89 18.81 25.98
C ASP A 7 6.67 17.28 25.98
N LEU A 8 6.19 16.74 24.85
CA LEU A 8 6.19 15.29 24.63
C LEU A 8 7.61 14.74 24.42
N ASP A 9 8.56 15.59 24.04
CA ASP A 9 9.95 15.21 23.78
C ASP A 9 10.71 14.78 25.05
N HIS A 10 10.27 15.23 26.24
CA HIS A 10 10.85 14.81 27.51
C HIS A 10 10.30 13.45 28.01
N ILE A 11 9.13 13.03 27.49
CA ILE A 11 8.46 11.76 27.79
C ILE A 11 8.85 10.68 26.77
N ILE A 12 9.08 11.08 25.52
CA ILE A 12 9.45 10.20 24.42
C ILE A 12 10.81 10.67 23.90
N PRO A 13 11.93 10.01 24.24
CA PRO A 13 13.24 10.43 23.78
C PRO A 13 13.25 10.50 22.24
N SER A 14 13.31 11.72 21.71
CA SER A 14 13.46 11.95 20.28
C SER A 14 14.84 11.43 19.86
N SER A 15 14.84 10.42 18.98
CA SER A 15 15.98 9.67 18.41
C SER A 15 16.57 8.48 19.19
N VAL A 16 15.82 7.37 19.33
CA VAL A 16 16.43 6.11 19.84
C VAL A 16 17.09 5.27 18.74
N LEU A 17 16.72 5.41 17.46
CA LEU A 17 17.22 4.57 16.36
C LEU A 17 17.68 5.39 15.15
N PRO A 18 18.88 5.15 14.61
CA PRO A 18 19.30 5.74 13.34
C PRO A 18 18.33 5.38 12.20
N PRO A 19 18.17 6.23 11.16
CA PRO A 19 17.15 6.04 10.11
C PRO A 19 17.21 4.67 9.42
N PHE A 20 18.42 4.16 9.19
CA PHE A 20 18.62 2.82 8.62
C PHE A 20 18.01 1.72 9.51
N TRP A 21 18.27 1.77 10.82
CA TRP A 21 17.72 0.80 11.77
C TRP A 21 16.21 0.94 11.92
N ALA A 22 15.68 2.17 11.93
CA ALA A 22 14.23 2.39 11.92
C ALA A 22 13.56 1.75 10.70
N LYS A 23 14.12 1.92 9.50
CA LYS A 23 13.65 1.28 8.26
C LYS A 23 13.69 -0.25 8.34
N LEU A 24 14.78 -0.82 8.85
CA LEU A 24 14.88 -2.27 9.06
C LEU A 24 13.84 -2.80 10.05
N VAL A 25 13.63 -2.11 11.18
CA VAL A 25 12.64 -2.51 12.19
C VAL A 25 11.23 -2.46 11.62
N VAL A 26 10.86 -1.36 10.94
CA VAL A 26 9.52 -1.22 10.33
C VAL A 26 9.31 -2.24 9.20
N GLY A 27 10.32 -2.45 8.35
CA GLY A 27 10.29 -3.50 7.33
C GLY A 27 10.11 -4.88 7.95
N PHE A 28 10.85 -5.22 9.00
CA PHE A 28 10.72 -6.51 9.68
C PHE A 28 9.33 -6.68 10.32
N VAL A 29 8.85 -5.69 11.07
CA VAL A 29 7.53 -5.75 11.73
C VAL A 29 6.41 -5.88 10.71
N SER A 30 6.42 -5.09 9.63
CA SER A 30 5.41 -5.19 8.57
C SER A 30 5.35 -6.58 7.93
N LEU A 31 6.50 -7.24 7.70
CA LEU A 31 6.52 -8.62 7.20
C LEU A 31 5.95 -9.61 8.22
N VAL A 32 6.37 -9.50 9.49
CA VAL A 32 5.92 -10.42 10.56
C VAL A 32 4.41 -10.35 10.78
N CYS A 33 3.81 -9.15 10.71
CA CYS A 33 2.37 -8.95 10.85
C CYS A 33 1.54 -9.78 9.85
N PHE A 34 2.07 -10.01 8.64
CA PHE A 34 1.38 -10.74 7.57
C PHE A 34 2.04 -12.09 7.22
N ALA A 35 3.06 -12.51 7.98
CA ALA A 35 3.78 -13.76 7.71
C ALA A 35 2.90 -15.00 7.83
N ARG A 36 1.77 -14.93 8.56
CA ARG A 36 0.82 -16.05 8.71
C ARG A 36 -0.30 -16.05 7.68
N SER A 37 -0.43 -15.02 6.85
CA SER A 37 -1.49 -14.93 5.84
C SER A 37 -1.01 -15.32 4.43
N TYR A 38 0.28 -15.59 4.22
CA TYR A 38 0.84 -15.79 2.88
C TYR A 38 0.30 -17.04 2.14
N ASP A 39 -0.07 -18.09 2.88
CA ASP A 39 -0.57 -19.37 2.37
C ASP A 39 -2.08 -19.54 2.48
N GLY A 40 -2.82 -18.46 2.78
CA GLY A 40 -4.28 -18.46 2.75
C GLY A 40 -4.84 -18.62 1.33
N ASP A 41 -6.09 -19.08 1.25
CA ASP A 41 -6.87 -19.12 0.01
C ASP A 41 -7.48 -17.75 -0.33
N PHE A 42 -7.96 -17.58 -1.57
CA PHE A 42 -8.76 -16.40 -1.94
C PHE A 42 -10.09 -16.43 -1.20
N VAL A 43 -10.32 -15.43 -0.35
CA VAL A 43 -11.53 -15.33 0.48
C VAL A 43 -12.10 -13.91 0.42
N PHE A 44 -13.39 -13.75 0.73
CA PHE A 44 -14.08 -12.45 0.75
C PHE A 44 -13.88 -11.66 -0.55
N ASP A 45 -13.31 -10.46 -0.45
CA ASP A 45 -13.10 -9.55 -1.57
C ASP A 45 -12.16 -10.13 -2.64
N ASP A 46 -11.23 -11.03 -2.28
CA ASP A 46 -10.33 -11.64 -3.27
C ASP A 46 -11.11 -12.54 -4.26
N SER A 47 -12.17 -13.18 -3.78
CA SER A 47 -13.03 -14.00 -4.63
C SER A 47 -13.66 -13.17 -5.74
N GLU A 48 -14.14 -11.97 -5.42
CA GLU A 48 -14.77 -11.08 -6.40
C GLU A 48 -13.75 -10.28 -7.24
N ALA A 49 -12.73 -9.71 -6.59
CA ALA A 49 -11.78 -8.82 -7.24
C ALA A 49 -10.72 -9.55 -8.09
N ILE A 50 -10.42 -10.82 -7.77
CA ILE A 50 -9.38 -11.61 -8.45
C ILE A 50 -10.02 -12.77 -9.21
N VAL A 51 -10.72 -13.68 -8.51
CA VAL A 51 -11.15 -14.95 -9.13
C VAL A 51 -12.30 -14.74 -10.12
N ASN A 52 -13.32 -13.97 -9.73
CA ASN A 52 -14.51 -13.73 -10.56
C ASN A 52 -14.36 -12.55 -11.52
N ASN A 53 -13.29 -11.76 -11.39
CA ASN A 53 -13.02 -10.61 -12.25
C ASN A 53 -12.37 -11.05 -13.58
N LYS A 54 -13.11 -10.91 -14.67
CA LYS A 54 -12.67 -11.26 -16.03
C LYS A 54 -11.54 -10.36 -16.54
N ASP A 55 -11.33 -9.19 -15.96
CA ASP A 55 -10.30 -8.24 -16.42
C ASP A 55 -8.88 -8.77 -16.21
N LEU A 56 -8.69 -9.77 -15.33
CA LEU A 56 -7.41 -10.43 -15.08
C LEU A 56 -7.02 -11.42 -16.18
N GLN A 57 -7.98 -11.87 -16.98
CA GLN A 57 -7.74 -12.87 -18.01
C GLN A 57 -7.33 -12.20 -19.33
N SER A 58 -6.61 -12.94 -20.16
CA SER A 58 -6.04 -12.42 -21.42
C SER A 58 -7.07 -12.18 -22.53
N ASP A 59 -8.25 -12.77 -22.39
CA ASP A 59 -9.41 -12.60 -23.28
C ASP A 59 -10.00 -11.19 -23.20
N THR A 60 -9.96 -10.56 -22.03
CA THR A 60 -10.40 -9.17 -21.86
C THR A 60 -9.34 -8.19 -22.38
N PRO A 61 -9.65 -7.27 -23.31
CA PRO A 61 -8.70 -6.26 -23.79
C PRO A 61 -8.15 -5.38 -22.67
N LEU A 62 -6.87 -5.00 -22.73
CA LEU A 62 -6.26 -4.13 -21.71
C LEU A 62 -6.93 -2.74 -21.62
N GLY A 63 -7.52 -2.27 -22.72
CA GLY A 63 -8.25 -0.99 -22.74
C GLY A 63 -9.50 -1.00 -21.86
N ASP A 64 -10.12 -2.16 -21.65
CA ASP A 64 -11.37 -2.28 -20.90
C ASP A 64 -11.19 -2.00 -19.40
N LEU A 65 -9.96 -2.17 -18.88
CA LEU A 65 -9.62 -1.84 -17.49
C LEU A 65 -9.92 -0.37 -17.15
N TRP A 66 -9.86 0.54 -18.13
CA TRP A 66 -10.16 1.96 -17.95
C TRP A 66 -11.68 2.26 -17.92
N HIS A 67 -12.51 1.28 -18.25
CA HIS A 67 -13.96 1.41 -18.33
C HIS A 67 -14.70 0.54 -17.31
N HIS A 68 -13.99 -0.34 -16.61
CA HIS A 68 -14.52 -1.20 -15.56
C HIS A 68 -14.16 -0.67 -14.16
N ASP A 69 -14.98 -1.03 -13.18
CA ASP A 69 -14.67 -0.83 -11.76
C ASP A 69 -13.74 -1.95 -11.26
N PHE A 70 -13.33 -1.83 -9.99
CA PHE A 70 -12.43 -2.76 -9.33
C PHE A 70 -12.90 -4.23 -9.35
N TRP A 71 -14.20 -4.47 -9.52
CA TRP A 71 -14.81 -5.80 -9.50
C TRP A 71 -15.08 -6.35 -10.91
N GLY A 72 -14.67 -5.63 -11.97
CA GLY A 72 -14.85 -6.03 -13.36
C GLY A 72 -16.19 -5.63 -13.99
N SER A 73 -16.96 -4.76 -13.33
CA SER A 73 -18.23 -4.25 -13.87
C SER A 73 -18.03 -2.92 -14.59
N ARG A 74 -18.72 -2.71 -15.72
CA ARG A 74 -18.67 -1.42 -16.44
C ARG A 74 -19.08 -0.25 -15.54
N LEU A 75 -18.24 0.77 -15.47
CA LEU A 75 -18.47 2.00 -14.70
C LEU A 75 -19.74 2.74 -15.12
N SER A 76 -20.22 2.56 -16.36
CA SER A 76 -21.47 3.15 -16.84
C SER A 76 -22.72 2.43 -16.31
N SER A 77 -22.60 1.19 -15.83
CA SER A 77 -23.74 0.43 -15.29
C SER A 77 -24.25 1.00 -13.98
N ASN A 78 -25.56 1.03 -13.78
CA ASN A 78 -26.18 1.41 -12.49
C ASN A 78 -25.90 0.41 -11.36
N THR A 79 -25.51 -0.82 -11.70
CA THR A 79 -25.16 -1.88 -10.74
C THR A 79 -23.67 -1.87 -10.37
N SER A 80 -22.87 -1.02 -10.99
CA SER A 80 -21.44 -0.88 -10.66
C SER A 80 -21.26 -0.23 -9.31
N HIS A 81 -20.27 -0.70 -8.55
CA HIS A 81 -19.87 -0.11 -7.27
C HIS A 81 -19.12 1.23 -7.43
N LYS A 82 -18.80 1.62 -8.67
CA LYS A 82 -18.07 2.85 -9.05
C LYS A 82 -16.67 2.97 -8.43
N SER A 83 -16.17 1.92 -7.80
CA SER A 83 -14.82 1.86 -7.23
C SER A 83 -13.78 1.76 -8.33
N TYR A 84 -13.29 2.89 -8.82
CA TYR A 84 -12.36 2.94 -9.95
C TYR A 84 -10.91 2.73 -9.51
N ARG A 85 -10.30 1.59 -9.90
CA ARG A 85 -8.93 1.19 -9.51
C ARG A 85 -8.19 0.44 -10.64
N PRO A 86 -8.08 1.02 -11.84
CA PRO A 86 -7.59 0.33 -13.03
C PRO A 86 -6.15 -0.17 -12.87
N LEU A 87 -5.29 0.60 -12.19
CA LEU A 87 -3.90 0.22 -11.95
C LEU A 87 -3.77 -0.97 -10.98
N THR A 88 -4.66 -1.08 -9.99
CA THR A 88 -4.68 -2.24 -9.08
C THR A 88 -5.14 -3.51 -9.80
N VAL A 89 -6.17 -3.40 -10.65
CA VAL A 89 -6.61 -4.54 -11.47
C VAL A 89 -5.51 -4.94 -12.46
N LEU A 90 -4.78 -3.97 -13.02
CA LEU A 90 -3.63 -4.24 -13.88
C LEU A 90 -2.52 -5.00 -13.15
N THR A 91 -2.19 -4.65 -11.90
CA THR A 91 -1.19 -5.40 -11.13
C THR A 91 -1.66 -6.82 -10.83
N PHE A 92 -2.95 -7.04 -10.57
CA PHE A 92 -3.52 -8.38 -10.40
C PHE A 92 -3.46 -9.20 -11.69
N ARG A 93 -3.74 -8.58 -12.84
CA ARG A 93 -3.61 -9.22 -14.16
C ARG A 93 -2.16 -9.63 -14.46
N ILE A 94 -1.20 -8.76 -14.16
CA ILE A 94 0.22 -9.08 -14.30
C ILE A 94 0.60 -10.23 -13.39
N ASN A 95 0.13 -10.22 -12.13
CA ASN A 95 0.41 -11.29 -11.17
C ASN A 95 -0.19 -12.64 -11.63
N TYR A 96 -1.44 -12.64 -12.10
CA TYR A 96 -2.09 -13.80 -12.71
C TYR A 96 -1.26 -14.39 -13.86
N TYR A 97 -0.79 -13.52 -14.77
CA TYR A 97 0.03 -13.93 -15.90
C TYR A 97 1.38 -14.52 -15.47
N LEU A 98 2.09 -13.85 -14.55
CA LEU A 98 3.39 -14.30 -14.05
C LEU A 98 3.30 -15.60 -13.24
N SER A 99 2.24 -15.76 -12.47
CA SER A 99 2.00 -16.97 -11.67
C SER A 99 1.46 -18.13 -12.53
N GLY A 100 1.02 -17.87 -13.76
CA GLY A 100 0.41 -18.87 -14.64
C GLY A 100 -0.99 -19.30 -14.21
N GLY A 101 -1.72 -18.43 -13.49
CA GLY A 101 -3.07 -18.74 -13.01
C GLY A 101 -3.42 -18.11 -11.66
N PHE A 102 -4.51 -18.62 -11.07
CA PHE A 102 -5.01 -18.22 -9.76
C PHE A 102 -4.27 -18.96 -8.63
N TYR A 103 -3.05 -18.50 -8.32
CA TYR A 103 -2.26 -19.03 -7.21
C TYR A 103 -2.19 -18.03 -6.06
N PRO A 104 -2.95 -18.20 -4.95
CA PRO A 104 -3.09 -17.21 -3.88
C PRO A 104 -1.75 -16.72 -3.32
N VAL A 105 -0.80 -17.65 -3.12
CA VAL A 105 0.53 -17.35 -2.58
C VAL A 105 1.25 -16.24 -3.37
N GLY A 106 1.15 -16.25 -4.71
CA GLY A 106 1.79 -15.22 -5.55
C GLY A 106 1.20 -13.83 -5.32
N PHE A 107 -0.11 -13.73 -5.13
CA PHE A 107 -0.79 -12.47 -4.82
C PHE A 107 -0.44 -11.98 -3.41
N HIS A 108 -0.49 -12.87 -2.42
CA HIS A 108 -0.19 -12.52 -1.04
C HIS A 108 1.26 -12.10 -0.85
N VAL A 109 2.22 -12.83 -1.41
CA VAL A 109 3.65 -12.47 -1.31
C VAL A 109 3.91 -11.09 -1.91
N VAL A 110 3.36 -10.80 -3.10
CA VAL A 110 3.52 -9.47 -3.73
C VAL A 110 2.88 -8.39 -2.85
N ASN A 111 1.67 -8.61 -2.32
CA ASN A 111 1.01 -7.64 -1.44
C ASN A 111 1.79 -7.39 -0.14
N ILE A 112 2.35 -8.44 0.48
CA ILE A 112 3.16 -8.34 1.71
C ILE A 112 4.44 -7.54 1.44
N LEU A 113 5.12 -7.80 0.31
CA LEU A 113 6.32 -7.06 -0.08
C LEU A 113 6.02 -5.58 -0.38
N LEU A 114 4.93 -5.30 -1.09
CA LEU A 114 4.48 -3.93 -1.36
C LEU A 114 4.10 -3.20 -0.07
N HIS A 115 3.40 -3.87 0.84
CA HIS A 115 3.05 -3.32 2.15
C HIS A 115 4.32 -2.94 2.92
N GLY A 116 5.29 -3.85 3.04
CA GLY A 116 6.56 -3.57 3.72
C GLY A 116 7.34 -2.43 3.07
N GLY A 117 7.37 -2.38 1.74
CA GLY A 117 7.99 -1.27 0.98
C GLY A 117 7.33 0.08 1.29
N ILE A 118 5.99 0.14 1.25
CA ILE A 118 5.23 1.36 1.58
C ILE A 118 5.45 1.76 3.04
N SER A 119 5.44 0.81 3.98
CA SER A 119 5.70 1.09 5.40
C SER A 119 7.08 1.74 5.62
N ILE A 120 8.10 1.27 4.90
CA ILE A 120 9.45 1.89 4.95
C ILE A 120 9.44 3.29 4.35
N LEU A 121 8.81 3.49 3.18
CA LEU A 121 8.74 4.80 2.51
C LEU A 121 7.95 5.82 3.33
N MET A 122 6.95 5.38 4.10
CA MET A 122 6.20 6.26 5.00
C MET A 122 7.08 6.91 6.07
N LEU A 123 8.19 6.29 6.47
CA LEU A 123 9.15 6.94 7.37
C LEU A 123 9.79 8.17 6.73
N ASP A 124 10.09 8.12 5.43
CA ASP A 124 10.64 9.26 4.69
C ASP A 124 9.59 10.37 4.55
N VAL A 125 8.34 10.00 4.23
CA VAL A 125 7.22 10.95 4.18
C VAL A 125 7.01 11.64 5.52
N PHE A 126 6.98 10.89 6.62
CA PHE A 126 6.82 11.46 7.97
C PHE A 126 8.01 12.30 8.39
N SER A 127 9.23 11.93 8.00
CA SER A 127 10.42 12.74 8.24
C SER A 127 10.33 14.09 7.54
N VAL A 128 9.80 14.14 6.32
CA VAL A 128 9.56 15.40 5.60
C VAL A 128 8.42 16.20 6.23
N LEU A 129 7.30 15.57 6.56
CA LEU A 129 6.13 16.27 7.11
C LEU A 129 6.36 16.81 8.53
N PHE A 130 7.05 16.06 9.39
CA PHE A 130 7.26 16.41 10.79
C PHE A 130 8.66 16.97 11.09
N GLY A 131 9.69 16.56 10.34
CA GLY A 131 11.04 17.13 10.45
C GLY A 131 11.26 18.35 9.55
N GLY A 132 10.43 18.57 8.53
CA GLY A 132 10.54 19.65 7.54
C GLY A 132 9.76 20.94 7.86
N LEU A 133 9.13 21.06 9.04
CA LEU A 133 8.61 22.35 9.54
C LEU A 133 9.68 23.20 10.24
N GLN A 134 10.92 22.71 10.37
CA GLN A 134 12.08 23.47 10.85
C GLN A 134 12.84 24.19 9.72
N TYR A 135 12.29 24.25 8.51
CA TYR A 135 12.90 24.95 7.37
C TYR A 135 12.49 26.43 7.32
N THR A 136 12.86 27.20 8.33
CA THR A 136 12.98 28.68 8.29
C THR A 136 13.54 29.14 9.63
N SER A 137 14.85 29.46 9.67
CA SER A 137 15.38 30.62 10.41
C SER A 137 16.93 30.70 10.46
N ASP A 138 17.69 30.05 9.58
CA ASP A 138 19.16 30.16 9.59
C ASP A 138 19.76 30.95 8.39
N GLU A 139 18.96 31.75 7.68
CA GLU A 139 19.45 32.63 6.60
C GLU A 139 19.37 34.14 6.90
N GLN A 140 19.22 34.57 8.16
CA GLN A 140 19.16 36.01 8.52
C GLN A 140 20.19 36.48 9.55
N GLN A 141 21.30 35.77 9.76
CA GLN A 141 22.45 36.32 10.49
C GLN A 141 23.79 35.99 9.81
N GLN A 142 24.09 36.72 8.75
CA GLN A 142 25.46 37.09 8.36
C GLN A 142 25.49 38.56 7.96
#